data_AF-A0A956QCR2-F1
#
_entry.id   AF-A0A956QCR2-F1
#
_cell.length_a   1.000
_cell.length_b   1.000
_cell.length_c   1.000
_cell.angle_alpha   90.00
_cell.angle_beta   90.00
_cell.angle_gamma   90.00
#
_symmetry.space_group_name_H-M   'P 1'
#
loop_
_entity.id
_entity.type
_entity.pdbx_description
1 polymer ?
#
loop_
_entity_poly.entity_id
_entity_poly.type
_entity_poly.pdbx_seq_one_letter_code
_entity_poly.pdbx_strand_id
1 'polypeptide(L)'
;MGQVYSDGVPEHHTKNCTGCHMADTQDVVAGGHTFRPKLETCRECHAGIPDFLSVIAPADIDGDPATASVYQSLGTINVNLEPSPNDTGLFNILRYEFYKVGIDYDPNTYPYFFKKVLPYSLANHTNANGFKNWTAAQFTAAFNLGQIYKTGNAAYVHNYYYTAQILIDSLRSIGVTTNPKTGNPFVRPTSPTGGTTHQATDYRTIVIP
;
A
#
# COMPACT_ATOMS: atom_id res chain seq x y z
N MET A 1 0.20 18.00 16.61
CA MET A 1 -1.08 17.32 16.32
C MET A 1 -0.76 16.04 15.57
N GLY A 2 -1.44 14.93 15.89
CA GLY A 2 -1.19 13.64 15.23
C GLY A 2 -1.57 13.67 13.75
N GLN A 3 -0.98 12.77 12.97
CA GLN A 3 -1.47 12.49 11.61
C GLN A 3 -2.89 11.94 11.70
N VAL A 4 -3.71 12.29 10.72
CA VAL A 4 -5.13 11.97 10.70
C VAL A 4 -5.40 11.01 9.55
N TYR A 5 -5.98 9.86 9.85
CA TYR A 5 -6.15 8.78 8.90
C TYR A 5 -7.62 8.54 8.54
N SER A 6 -7.85 8.17 7.28
CA SER A 6 -9.18 7.91 6.74
C SER A 6 -9.75 6.60 7.26
N ASP A 7 -10.98 6.64 7.76
CA ASP A 7 -11.74 5.44 8.10
C ASP A 7 -12.23 4.69 6.85
N GLY A 8 -12.08 5.29 5.66
CA GLY A 8 -12.52 4.71 4.40
C GLY A 8 -13.75 5.42 3.83
N VAL A 9 -14.53 4.68 3.06
CA VAL A 9 -15.74 5.17 2.39
C VAL A 9 -16.94 4.47 3.04
N PRO A 10 -17.85 5.20 3.70
CA PRO A 10 -18.99 4.61 4.42
C PRO A 10 -19.80 3.63 3.57
N GLU A 11 -20.01 3.94 2.30
CA GLU A 11 -20.73 3.09 1.34
C GLU A 11 -20.08 1.70 1.20
N HIS A 12 -18.74 1.63 1.19
CA HIS A 12 -18.02 0.36 1.17
C HIS A 12 -18.19 -0.43 2.47
N HIS A 13 -18.32 0.25 3.62
CA HIS A 13 -18.50 -0.41 4.91
C HIS A 13 -19.87 -1.10 5.02
N THR A 14 -20.91 -0.51 4.43
CA THR A 14 -22.26 -1.08 4.45
C THR A 14 -22.36 -2.42 3.71
N LYS A 15 -21.52 -2.64 2.69
CA LYS A 15 -21.46 -3.91 1.96
C LYS A 15 -20.99 -5.08 2.82
N ASN A 16 -20.22 -4.82 3.88
CA ASN A 16 -19.62 -5.82 4.78
C ASN A 16 -18.82 -6.93 4.06
N CYS A 17 -18.24 -7.87 4.80
CA CYS A 17 -17.45 -8.95 4.21
C CYS A 17 -18.29 -9.80 3.25
N THR A 18 -19.52 -10.16 3.60
CA THR A 18 -20.35 -11.06 2.80
C THR A 18 -20.99 -10.41 1.58
N GLY A 19 -21.15 -9.08 1.54
CA GLY A 19 -21.65 -8.40 0.36
C GLY A 19 -20.58 -8.19 -0.72
N CYS A 20 -19.32 -8.05 -0.33
CA CYS A 20 -18.19 -7.98 -1.28
C CYS A 20 -17.63 -9.36 -1.64
N HIS A 21 -17.69 -10.33 -0.71
CA HIS A 21 -17.24 -11.71 -0.93
C HIS A 21 -18.43 -12.64 -1.23
N MET A 22 -18.23 -13.96 -1.15
CA MET A 22 -19.25 -14.98 -1.45
C MET A 22 -19.60 -15.15 -2.94
N ALA A 23 -18.67 -14.86 -3.86
CA ALA A 23 -18.83 -15.18 -5.29
C ALA A 23 -18.75 -16.68 -5.56
N ASP A 24 -19.58 -17.20 -6.46
CA ASP A 24 -19.70 -18.63 -6.76
C ASP A 24 -18.34 -19.32 -6.96
N THR A 25 -18.22 -20.51 -6.39
CA THR A 25 -17.04 -21.34 -6.49
C THR A 25 -17.42 -22.77 -6.85
N GLN A 26 -16.58 -23.41 -7.68
CA GLN A 26 -16.61 -24.86 -7.89
C GLN A 26 -15.87 -25.61 -6.78
N ASP A 27 -15.37 -24.90 -5.78
CA ASP A 27 -14.66 -25.48 -4.65
C ASP A 27 -15.62 -26.21 -3.70
N VAL A 28 -15.67 -27.54 -3.86
CA VAL A 28 -16.45 -28.45 -3.02
C VAL A 28 -15.84 -28.64 -1.62
N VAL A 29 -14.58 -28.21 -1.39
CA VAL A 29 -13.88 -28.41 -0.12
C VAL A 29 -14.45 -27.50 0.98
N ALA A 30 -14.93 -26.31 0.62
CA ALA A 30 -15.57 -25.37 1.54
C ALA A 30 -17.11 -25.54 1.62
N GLY A 31 -17.66 -26.65 1.10
CA GLY A 31 -19.11 -26.92 1.14
C GLY A 31 -19.96 -25.86 0.40
N GLY A 32 -19.41 -25.27 -0.68
CA GLY A 32 -20.05 -24.18 -1.42
C GLY A 32 -19.86 -22.79 -0.82
N HIS A 33 -19.26 -22.67 0.37
CA HIS A 33 -18.86 -21.38 0.93
C HIS A 33 -17.57 -20.87 0.28
N THR A 34 -17.43 -19.56 0.16
CA THR A 34 -16.37 -18.97 -0.67
C THR A 34 -16.05 -17.56 -0.21
N PHE A 35 -14.76 -17.24 -0.13
CA PHE A 35 -14.29 -15.88 0.11
C PHE A 35 -13.90 -15.17 -1.19
N ARG A 36 -14.33 -15.69 -2.35
CA ARG A 36 -14.08 -15.02 -3.63
C ARG A 36 -14.86 -13.70 -3.70
N PRO A 37 -14.22 -12.60 -4.12
CA PRO A 37 -14.90 -11.32 -4.27
C PRO A 37 -15.83 -11.32 -5.49
N LYS A 38 -16.94 -10.59 -5.41
CA LYS A 38 -17.92 -10.37 -6.49
C LYS A 38 -17.60 -9.09 -7.23
N LEU A 39 -17.26 -9.18 -8.50
CA LEU A 39 -17.00 -7.99 -9.32
C LEU A 39 -18.28 -7.18 -9.55
N GLU A 40 -19.41 -7.87 -9.56
CA GLU A 40 -20.76 -7.31 -9.73
C GLU A 40 -21.07 -6.29 -8.63
N THR A 41 -20.71 -6.57 -7.38
CA THR A 41 -20.89 -5.63 -6.27
C THR A 41 -20.16 -4.31 -6.52
N CYS A 42 -18.94 -4.35 -7.05
CA CYS A 42 -18.18 -3.15 -7.38
C CYS A 42 -18.79 -2.38 -8.55
N ARG A 43 -19.32 -3.10 -9.55
CA ARG A 43 -19.94 -2.54 -10.76
C ARG A 43 -21.24 -1.79 -10.51
N GLU A 44 -21.85 -1.95 -9.34
CA GLU A 44 -23.00 -1.12 -8.91
C GLU A 44 -22.66 0.38 -8.89
N CYS A 45 -21.41 0.74 -8.58
CA CYS A 45 -20.94 2.13 -8.57
C CYS A 45 -19.79 2.38 -9.56
N HIS A 46 -18.93 1.39 -9.79
CA HIS A 46 -17.81 1.46 -10.71
C HIS A 46 -18.15 0.77 -12.05
N ALA A 47 -19.06 1.40 -12.81
CA ALA A 47 -19.58 0.83 -14.04
C ALA A 47 -18.46 0.54 -15.07
N GLY A 48 -18.52 -0.63 -15.70
CA GLY A 48 -17.64 -0.98 -16.82
C GLY A 48 -16.24 -1.47 -16.45
N ILE A 49 -15.89 -1.59 -15.15
CA ILE A 49 -14.58 -2.12 -14.78
C ILE A 49 -14.45 -3.61 -15.18
N PRO A 50 -13.36 -4.02 -15.85
CA PRO A 50 -13.12 -5.41 -16.21
C PRO A 50 -12.69 -6.28 -15.01
N ASP A 51 -12.10 -5.67 -13.98
CA ASP A 51 -11.65 -6.30 -12.74
C ASP A 51 -11.53 -5.28 -11.60
N PHE A 52 -11.20 -5.76 -10.38
CA PHE A 52 -11.02 -4.93 -9.19
C PHE A 52 -9.82 -3.97 -9.26
N LEU A 53 -8.79 -4.29 -10.07
CA LEU A 53 -7.58 -3.48 -10.21
C LEU A 53 -7.81 -2.25 -11.10
N SER A 54 -8.89 -2.27 -11.86
CA SER A 54 -9.27 -1.25 -12.83
C SER A 54 -10.10 -0.12 -12.23
N VAL A 55 -10.35 -0.14 -10.92
CA VAL A 55 -11.03 0.97 -10.22
C VAL A 55 -10.17 2.23 -10.33
N ILE A 56 -10.73 3.26 -10.95
CA ILE A 56 -10.06 4.53 -11.22
C ILE A 56 -9.70 5.24 -9.91
N ALA A 57 -8.47 5.76 -9.83
CA ALA A 57 -8.07 6.59 -8.71
C ALA A 57 -8.82 7.93 -8.77
N PRO A 58 -9.41 8.41 -7.66
CA PRO A 58 -10.15 9.67 -7.69
C PRO A 58 -9.26 10.92 -7.71
N ALA A 59 -7.94 10.75 -7.58
CA ALA A 59 -6.94 11.80 -7.70
C ALA A 59 -5.57 11.20 -8.06
N ASP A 60 -4.67 12.02 -8.61
CA ASP A 60 -3.25 11.70 -8.78
C ASP A 60 -2.54 11.73 -7.41
N ILE A 61 -2.48 10.59 -6.74
CA ILE A 61 -1.92 10.47 -5.39
C ILE A 61 -0.41 10.29 -5.38
N ASP A 62 0.17 9.74 -6.45
CA ASP A 62 1.58 9.39 -6.53
C ASP A 62 2.39 10.40 -7.35
N GLY A 63 1.74 11.42 -7.92
CA GLY A 63 2.37 12.47 -8.71
C GLY A 63 2.70 12.03 -10.14
N ASP A 64 2.24 10.86 -10.58
CA ASP A 64 2.35 10.43 -11.97
C ASP A 64 0.95 10.41 -12.62
N PRO A 65 0.60 11.43 -13.43
CA PRO A 65 -0.71 11.55 -14.05
C PRO A 65 -1.00 10.44 -15.07
N ALA A 66 -0.01 9.61 -15.41
CA ALA A 66 -0.21 8.42 -16.22
C ALA A 66 -0.88 7.26 -15.46
N THR A 67 -1.04 7.35 -14.12
CA THR A 67 -1.73 6.31 -13.34
C THR A 67 -3.25 6.46 -13.43
N ALA A 68 -3.93 5.47 -14.03
CA ALA A 68 -5.38 5.52 -14.24
C ALA A 68 -6.15 4.86 -13.10
N SER A 69 -5.60 3.82 -12.46
CA SER A 69 -6.28 3.08 -11.40
C SER A 69 -5.61 3.19 -10.03
N VAL A 70 -6.38 2.96 -8.97
CA VAL A 70 -5.86 2.90 -7.59
C VAL A 70 -4.71 1.89 -7.48
N TYR A 71 -4.85 0.73 -8.14
CA TYR A 71 -3.80 -0.29 -8.18
C TYR A 71 -2.51 0.25 -8.81
N GLN A 72 -2.59 0.99 -9.90
CA GLN A 72 -1.42 1.58 -10.56
C GLN A 72 -0.77 2.67 -9.72
N SER A 73 -1.56 3.55 -9.09
CA SER A 73 -1.04 4.64 -8.25
C SER A 73 -0.44 4.14 -6.93
N LEU A 74 -0.90 3.01 -6.39
CA LEU A 74 -0.21 2.37 -5.26
C LEU A 74 1.01 1.57 -5.74
N GLY A 75 0.91 0.92 -6.90
CA GLY A 75 1.96 0.11 -7.50
C GLY A 75 2.11 -1.27 -6.85
N THR A 76 3.12 -2.01 -7.30
CA THR A 76 3.54 -3.29 -6.72
C THR A 76 5.04 -3.45 -6.84
N ILE A 77 5.65 -4.23 -5.96
CA ILE A 77 7.11 -4.37 -5.89
C ILE A 77 7.54 -5.59 -6.70
N ASN A 78 8.39 -5.36 -7.69
CA ASN A 78 9.09 -6.43 -8.39
C ASN A 78 10.51 -6.58 -7.82
N VAL A 79 10.68 -7.56 -6.93
CA VAL A 79 11.99 -7.85 -6.30
C VAL A 79 13.03 -8.35 -7.30
N ASN A 80 12.64 -8.84 -8.48
CA ASN A 80 13.61 -9.31 -9.46
C ASN A 80 14.33 -8.16 -10.19
N LEU A 81 13.86 -6.92 -10.01
CA LEU A 81 14.45 -5.73 -10.61
C LEU A 81 15.04 -4.83 -9.53
N GLU A 82 16.17 -4.21 -9.87
CA GLU A 82 16.79 -3.15 -9.07
C GLU A 82 15.80 -1.98 -8.96
N PRO A 83 15.57 -1.42 -7.75
CA PRO A 83 14.70 -0.25 -7.59
C PRO A 83 15.13 0.93 -8.46
N SER A 84 14.19 1.51 -9.20
CA SER A 84 14.45 2.56 -10.19
C SER A 84 13.55 3.79 -9.96
N PRO A 85 14.03 5.02 -10.25
CA PRO A 85 13.16 6.19 -10.21
C PRO A 85 12.03 6.14 -11.25
N ASN A 86 12.14 5.26 -12.25
CA ASN A 86 11.11 5.10 -13.28
C ASN A 86 10.02 4.10 -12.89
N ASP A 87 10.18 3.38 -11.78
CA ASP A 87 9.14 2.49 -11.27
C ASP A 87 7.95 3.32 -10.75
N THR A 88 6.73 2.91 -11.08
CA THR A 88 5.51 3.66 -10.77
C THR A 88 4.84 3.18 -9.50
N GLY A 89 4.05 4.07 -8.89
CA GLY A 89 3.27 3.80 -7.69
C GLY A 89 4.02 3.97 -6.37
N LEU A 90 3.28 4.37 -5.33
CA LEU A 90 3.82 4.71 -4.01
C LEU A 90 4.71 3.63 -3.37
N PHE A 91 4.39 2.34 -3.56
CA PHE A 91 5.22 1.24 -3.05
C PHE A 91 6.62 1.23 -3.66
N ASN A 92 6.72 1.39 -4.97
CA ASN A 92 8.01 1.40 -5.65
C ASN A 92 8.79 2.67 -5.37
N ILE A 93 8.10 3.81 -5.31
CA ILE A 93 8.72 5.08 -4.95
C ILE A 93 9.37 4.97 -3.56
N LEU A 94 8.66 4.43 -2.57
CA LEU A 94 9.23 4.23 -1.23
C LEU A 94 10.38 3.21 -1.21
N ARG A 95 10.27 2.11 -1.96
CA ARG A 95 11.37 1.13 -2.13
C ARG A 95 12.60 1.78 -2.77
N TYR A 96 12.42 2.60 -3.80
CA TYR A 96 13.50 3.32 -4.47
C TYR A 96 14.17 4.34 -3.55
N GLU A 97 13.41 5.08 -2.75
CA GLU A 97 13.94 6.04 -1.79
C GLU A 97 14.75 5.37 -0.67
N PHE A 98 14.33 4.19 -0.21
CA PHE A 98 15.17 3.34 0.64
C PHE A 98 16.47 2.92 -0.07
N TYR A 99 16.37 2.51 -1.33
CA TYR A 99 17.51 2.03 -2.10
C TYR A 99 18.58 3.12 -2.30
N LYS A 100 18.16 4.38 -2.47
CA LYS A 100 19.07 5.54 -2.54
C LYS A 100 19.94 5.71 -1.29
N VAL A 101 19.40 5.38 -0.12
CA VAL A 101 20.10 5.50 1.17
C VAL A 101 20.73 4.17 1.63
N GLY A 102 20.84 3.19 0.73
CA GLY A 102 21.54 1.94 0.98
C GLY A 102 20.70 0.84 1.64
N ILE A 103 19.37 0.96 1.59
CA ILE A 103 18.43 0.00 2.16
C ILE A 103 17.67 -0.67 1.02
N ASP A 104 17.76 -1.99 0.92
CA ASP A 104 16.97 -2.78 -0.02
C ASP A 104 15.81 -3.46 0.69
N TYR A 105 14.68 -3.61 0.01
CA TYR A 105 13.48 -4.28 0.54
C TYR A 105 13.08 -5.45 -0.34
N ASP A 106 13.01 -6.62 0.29
CA ASP A 106 12.52 -7.86 -0.30
C ASP A 106 11.46 -8.49 0.61
N PRO A 107 10.15 -8.35 0.29
CA PRO A 107 9.06 -8.95 1.05
C PRO A 107 9.09 -10.47 1.16
N ASN A 108 9.84 -11.16 0.29
CA ASN A 108 9.84 -12.61 0.18
C ASN A 108 10.91 -13.29 1.05
N THR A 109 11.87 -12.52 1.59
CA THR A 109 13.04 -13.08 2.28
C THR A 109 13.27 -12.41 3.62
N TYR A 110 13.21 -13.14 4.74
CA TYR A 110 13.52 -12.60 6.07
C TYR A 110 15.03 -12.24 6.19
N PRO A 111 15.42 -11.08 6.76
CA PRO A 111 14.65 -10.13 7.57
C PRO A 111 13.94 -8.99 6.82
N TYR A 112 13.68 -9.18 5.52
CA TYR A 112 12.97 -8.29 4.60
C TYR A 112 13.69 -7.01 4.19
N PHE A 113 14.52 -6.45 5.07
CA PHE A 113 15.33 -5.28 4.75
C PHE A 113 16.82 -5.63 4.78
N PHE A 114 17.53 -5.29 3.72
CA PHE A 114 18.92 -5.66 3.48
C PHE A 114 19.77 -4.42 3.20
N LYS A 115 21.08 -4.55 3.39
CA LYS A 115 22.02 -3.54 2.88
C LYS A 115 22.02 -3.62 1.36
N LYS A 116 21.98 -2.47 0.69
CA LYS A 116 22.19 -2.40 -0.76
C LYS A 116 23.58 -2.96 -1.10
N VAL A 117 23.62 -3.86 -2.08
CA VAL A 117 24.85 -4.42 -2.65
C VAL A 117 24.79 -4.29 -4.17
N LEU A 118 25.92 -3.90 -4.78
CA LEU A 118 26.07 -3.85 -6.24
C LEU A 118 27.08 -4.90 -6.71
N PRO A 119 26.83 -5.59 -7.84
CA PRO A 119 25.63 -5.50 -8.68
C PRO A 119 24.37 -6.03 -7.97
N TYR A 120 23.19 -5.53 -8.35
CA TYR A 120 21.92 -5.94 -7.76
C TYR A 120 21.71 -7.45 -7.93
N SER A 121 21.42 -8.14 -6.83
CA SER A 121 21.17 -9.57 -6.83
C SER A 121 20.44 -10.01 -5.57
N LEU A 122 19.36 -10.78 -5.75
CA LEU A 122 18.64 -11.43 -4.65
C LEU A 122 19.52 -12.41 -3.87
N ALA A 123 20.63 -12.90 -4.44
CA ALA A 123 21.58 -13.75 -3.72
C ALA A 123 22.23 -13.03 -2.53
N ASN A 124 22.24 -11.69 -2.53
CA ASN A 124 22.73 -10.88 -1.42
C ASN A 124 21.72 -10.74 -0.28
N HIS A 125 20.47 -11.19 -0.45
CA HIS A 125 19.40 -11.10 0.54
C HIS A 125 19.51 -12.21 1.59
N THR A 126 20.62 -12.21 2.32
CA THR A 126 20.92 -13.17 3.37
C THR A 126 20.74 -12.55 4.74
N ASN A 127 20.56 -13.39 5.77
CA ASN A 127 20.45 -12.93 7.15
C ASN A 127 21.66 -12.08 7.59
N ALA A 128 22.87 -12.43 7.10
CA ALA A 128 24.11 -11.69 7.37
C ALA A 128 24.09 -10.26 6.78
N ASN A 129 23.38 -10.08 5.66
CA ASN A 129 23.23 -8.79 4.98
C ASN A 129 21.99 -8.00 5.41
N GLY A 130 21.25 -8.46 6.41
CA GLY A 130 20.12 -7.71 6.97
C GLY A 130 20.53 -6.29 7.39
N PHE A 131 19.67 -5.32 7.10
CA PHE A 131 19.88 -3.92 7.47
C PHE A 131 19.55 -3.70 8.95
N LYS A 132 20.43 -3.00 9.67
CA LYS A 132 20.33 -2.84 11.14
C LYS A 132 20.49 -1.39 11.60
N ASN A 133 21.04 -0.51 10.78
CA ASN A 133 21.39 0.85 11.17
C ASN A 133 20.27 1.83 10.82
N TRP A 134 19.17 1.76 11.57
CA TRP A 134 17.97 2.56 11.31
C TRP A 134 18.01 3.91 12.02
N THR A 135 17.59 4.97 11.31
CA THR A 135 17.02 6.13 12.01
C THR A 135 15.57 5.85 12.42
N ALA A 136 15.03 6.61 13.37
CA ALA A 136 13.64 6.46 13.78
C ALA A 136 12.67 6.64 12.61
N ALA A 137 12.90 7.65 11.75
CA ALA A 137 12.08 7.91 10.57
C ALA A 137 12.11 6.75 9.56
N GLN A 138 13.29 6.22 9.26
CA GLN A 138 13.44 5.07 8.36
C GLN A 138 12.76 3.83 8.92
N PHE A 139 12.88 3.58 10.24
CA PHE A 139 12.25 2.43 10.87
C PHE A 139 10.73 2.49 10.78
N THR A 140 10.13 3.67 11.06
CA THR A 140 8.68 3.87 10.91
C THR A 140 8.24 3.65 9.46
N ALA A 141 8.95 4.24 8.49
CA ALA A 141 8.62 4.06 7.08
C ALA A 141 8.78 2.60 6.62
N ALA A 142 9.79 1.89 7.11
CA ALA A 142 10.06 0.49 6.77
C ALA A 142 8.99 -0.44 7.36
N PHE A 143 8.60 -0.20 8.61
CA PHE A 143 7.48 -0.91 9.23
C PHE A 143 6.20 -0.73 8.43
N ASN A 144 5.85 0.52 8.10
CA ASN A 144 4.66 0.85 7.33
C ASN A 144 4.67 0.19 5.95
N LEU A 145 5.78 0.30 5.21
CA LEU A 145 5.96 -0.36 3.91
C LEU A 145 5.71 -1.86 4.03
N GLY A 146 6.37 -2.52 4.98
CA GLY A 146 6.25 -3.96 5.19
C GLY A 146 4.83 -4.40 5.56
N GLN A 147 4.19 -3.69 6.48
CA GLN A 147 2.83 -4.02 6.92
C GLN A 147 1.82 -3.85 5.79
N ILE A 148 1.82 -2.70 5.12
CA ILE A 148 0.87 -2.43 4.04
C ILE A 148 1.12 -3.37 2.86
N TYR A 149 2.38 -3.59 2.46
CA TYR A 149 2.69 -4.50 1.35
C TYR A 149 2.18 -5.92 1.61
N LYS A 150 2.30 -6.41 2.86
CA LYS A 150 1.80 -7.73 3.26
C LYS A 150 0.28 -7.86 3.27
N THR A 151 -0.47 -6.76 3.26
CA THR A 151 -1.93 -6.82 3.02
C THR A 151 -2.25 -7.23 1.58
N GLY A 152 -1.28 -7.15 0.66
CA GLY A 152 -1.40 -7.62 -0.72
C GLY A 152 -2.56 -6.96 -1.44
N ASN A 153 -3.43 -7.77 -2.03
CA ASN A 153 -4.57 -7.29 -2.81
C ASN A 153 -5.59 -6.48 -1.99
N ALA A 154 -5.57 -6.60 -0.65
CA ALA A 154 -6.43 -5.80 0.21
C ALA A 154 -6.02 -4.32 0.27
N ALA A 155 -4.76 -3.99 -0.05
CA ALA A 155 -4.20 -2.64 0.08
C ALA A 155 -4.97 -1.58 -0.73
N TYR A 156 -5.42 -1.95 -1.93
CA TYR A 156 -6.15 -1.06 -2.85
C TYR A 156 -7.68 -1.23 -2.79
N VAL A 157 -8.21 -2.33 -2.23
CA VAL A 157 -9.67 -2.58 -2.20
C VAL A 157 -10.30 -2.17 -0.88
N HIS A 158 -9.73 -2.56 0.26
CA HIS A 158 -10.42 -2.42 1.55
C HIS A 158 -10.38 -1.01 2.11
N ASN A 159 -9.24 -0.31 1.99
CA ASN A 159 -9.13 1.10 2.37
C ASN A 159 -7.94 1.76 1.67
N TYR A 160 -8.13 2.10 0.39
CA TYR A 160 -7.06 2.70 -0.39
C TYR A 160 -6.62 4.06 0.18
N TYR A 161 -7.55 4.85 0.75
CA TYR A 161 -7.24 6.15 1.36
C TYR A 161 -6.20 5.99 2.47
N TYR A 162 -6.45 5.05 3.39
CA TYR A 162 -5.54 4.74 4.50
C TYR A 162 -4.18 4.26 4.01
N THR A 163 -4.18 3.33 3.05
CA THR A 163 -2.96 2.83 2.43
C THR A 163 -2.13 3.96 1.82
N ALA A 164 -2.73 4.79 0.97
CA ALA A 164 -2.06 5.91 0.33
C ALA A 164 -1.52 6.92 1.35
N GLN A 165 -2.31 7.25 2.37
CA GLN A 165 -1.91 8.15 3.45
C GLN A 165 -0.69 7.62 4.20
N ILE A 166 -0.67 6.35 4.59
CA ILE A 166 0.48 5.73 5.27
C ILE A 166 1.73 5.77 4.39
N LEU A 167 1.61 5.42 3.11
CA LEU A 167 2.77 5.39 2.21
C LEU A 167 3.31 6.81 1.96
N ILE A 168 2.43 7.78 1.73
CA ILE A 168 2.81 9.20 1.55
C ILE A 168 3.42 9.76 2.84
N ASP A 169 2.86 9.48 4.01
CA ASP A 169 3.40 9.96 5.28
C ASP A 169 4.72 9.26 5.63
N SER A 170 4.94 8.02 5.16
CA SER A 170 6.22 7.32 5.25
C SER A 170 7.28 7.94 4.33
N LEU A 171 6.91 8.35 3.10
CA LEU A 171 7.79 9.11 2.21
C LEU A 171 8.16 10.46 2.82
N ARG A 172 7.18 11.18 3.38
CA ARG A 172 7.40 12.47 4.05
C ARG A 172 8.29 12.36 5.27
N SER A 173 8.17 11.29 6.06
CA SER A 173 9.00 11.09 7.27
C SER A 173 10.48 10.95 6.93
N ILE A 174 10.81 10.41 5.75
CA ILE A 174 12.18 10.32 5.22
C ILE A 174 12.56 11.50 4.31
N GLY A 175 11.75 12.57 4.30
CA GLY A 175 12.06 13.83 3.60
C GLY A 175 11.66 13.88 2.13
N VAL A 176 10.83 12.95 1.65
CA VAL A 176 10.41 12.87 0.24
C VAL A 176 8.98 13.38 0.09
N THR A 177 8.79 14.43 -0.71
CA THR A 177 7.48 15.08 -0.91
C THR A 177 7.00 15.07 -2.35
N THR A 178 7.84 14.63 -3.28
CA THR A 178 7.56 14.64 -4.72
C THR A 178 7.93 13.30 -5.34
N ASN A 179 7.24 12.95 -6.42
CA ASN A 179 7.57 11.80 -7.24
C ASN A 179 8.95 11.98 -7.87
N PRO A 180 9.89 11.02 -7.72
CA PRO A 180 11.24 11.13 -8.26
C PRO A 180 11.31 11.14 -9.79
N LYS A 181 10.31 10.58 -10.48
CA LYS A 181 10.20 10.55 -11.95
C LYS A 181 9.72 11.87 -12.53
N THR A 182 8.66 12.42 -11.95
CA THR A 182 7.93 13.56 -12.55
C THR A 182 8.24 14.89 -11.87
N GLY A 183 8.74 14.88 -10.63
CA GLY A 183 8.90 16.06 -9.79
C GLY A 183 7.59 16.61 -9.21
N ASN A 184 6.45 16.01 -9.52
CA ASN A 184 5.15 16.45 -9.01
C ASN A 184 4.97 16.08 -7.53
N PRO A 185 4.25 16.90 -6.75
CA PRO A 185 3.97 16.60 -5.36
C PRO A 185 3.01 15.42 -5.20
N PHE A 186 3.18 14.65 -4.12
CA PHE A 186 2.18 13.66 -3.73
C PHE A 186 0.91 14.33 -3.20
N VAL A 187 -0.25 13.89 -3.68
CA VAL A 187 -1.54 14.32 -3.12
C VAL A 187 -1.98 13.31 -2.09
N ARG A 188 -1.95 13.71 -0.82
CA ARG A 188 -2.49 12.89 0.27
C ARG A 188 -4.03 12.89 0.15
N PRO A 189 -4.67 11.76 -0.16
CA PRO A 189 -6.11 11.76 -0.37
C PRO A 189 -6.85 11.91 0.96
N THR A 190 -8.00 12.58 0.94
CA THR A 190 -8.92 12.71 2.08
C THR A 190 -10.25 12.04 1.74
N SER A 191 -10.88 11.36 2.70
CA SER A 191 -12.19 10.75 2.44
C SER A 191 -13.22 11.83 2.06
N PRO A 192 -13.96 11.67 0.95
CA PRO A 192 -14.84 12.70 0.41
C PRO A 192 -16.06 13.00 1.29
N THR A 193 -16.41 12.14 2.25
CA THR A 193 -17.63 12.27 3.05
C THR A 193 -17.42 12.88 4.44
N GLY A 194 -16.23 13.37 4.76
CA GLY A 194 -15.97 13.86 6.12
C GLY A 194 -16.19 12.78 7.18
N GLY A 195 -16.00 11.51 6.80
CA GLY A 195 -16.03 10.38 7.72
C GLY A 195 -15.13 10.67 8.92
N THR A 196 -15.44 10.01 10.04
CA THR A 196 -14.55 10.09 11.20
C THR A 196 -13.14 9.79 10.74
N THR A 197 -12.20 10.56 11.26
CA THR A 197 -10.81 10.36 10.97
C THR A 197 -10.14 9.97 12.27
N HIS A 198 -9.44 8.83 12.28
CA HIS A 198 -8.70 8.44 13.45
C HIS A 198 -7.37 9.20 13.54
N GLN A 199 -7.10 9.77 14.70
CA GLN A 199 -5.77 10.27 14.99
C GLN A 199 -4.82 9.06 15.07
N ALA A 200 -3.60 9.20 14.54
CA ALA A 200 -2.54 8.20 14.73
C ALA A 200 -2.31 7.85 16.22
N THR A 201 -2.67 8.78 17.10
CA THR A 201 -2.55 8.68 18.55
C THR A 201 -3.83 8.23 19.25
N ASP A 202 -4.92 7.95 18.52
CA ASP A 202 -6.15 7.32 19.06
C ASP A 202 -5.93 5.84 19.36
N TYR A 203 -4.84 5.52 20.04
CA TYR A 203 -4.74 4.25 20.73
C TYR A 203 -5.80 4.29 21.83
N ARG A 204 -6.92 3.60 21.62
CA ARG A 204 -7.72 3.13 22.74
C ARG A 204 -6.74 2.39 23.62
N THR A 205 -6.46 2.94 24.78
CA THR A 205 -5.71 2.24 25.82
C THR A 205 -6.43 0.92 25.95
N ILE A 206 -5.77 -0.19 25.59
CA ILE A 206 -6.27 -1.51 25.95
C ILE A 206 -6.19 -1.49 27.46
N VAL A 207 -7.31 -1.15 28.11
CA VAL A 207 -7.49 -1.35 29.53
C VAL A 207 -7.59 -2.86 29.66
N ILE A 208 -6.45 -3.51 29.88
CA ILE A 208 -6.42 -4.91 30.26
C ILE A 208 -7.00 -4.92 31.69
N PRO A 209 -8.19 -5.51 31.91
CA PRO A 209 -8.75 -5.63 33.26
C PRO A 209 -7.85 -6.48 34.16
#